data_AF-A0A285NV26-F1
#
_entry.id   AF-A0A285NV26-F1
#
_cell.length_a   1.000
_cell.length_b   1.000
_cell.length_c   1.000
_cell.angle_alpha   90.00
_cell.angle_beta   90.00
_cell.angle_gamma   90.00
#
_symmetry.space_group_name_H-M   'P 1'
#
loop_
_entity.id
_entity.type
_entity.pdbx_description
1 polymer ?
#
loop_
_entity_poly.entity_id
_entity_poly.type
_entity_poly.pdbx_seq_one_letter_code
_entity_poly.pdbx_strand_id
1 'polypeptide(L)'
;MEFFFFADVYADRHLIDYYIITFKLLDESMVITKEWEGRKYITEIKDWEEFKKNAYDIVLYEFGDEVERFTDIETALRTAYKMAYTEASRKVPKSILPSVGIGAPPLDVIRRVFPVSFEFERFPANIDLFLEKIVKETEEETTRSEFNDDDEIPF
;
A
#
# COMPACT_ATOMS: atom_id res chain seq x y z
N MET A 1 -18.70 -5.94 -14.03
CA MET A 1 -18.63 -6.07 -12.55
C MET A 1 -17.94 -4.83 -11.98
N GLU A 2 -18.12 -4.52 -10.69
CA GLU A 2 -17.34 -3.47 -10.03
C GLU A 2 -16.10 -4.10 -9.35
N PHE A 3 -14.95 -3.45 -9.52
CA PHE A 3 -13.66 -3.82 -8.96
C PHE A 3 -13.15 -2.69 -8.08
N PHE A 4 -12.19 -3.01 -7.22
CA PHE A 4 -11.57 -2.03 -6.35
C PHE A 4 -10.10 -2.35 -6.09
N PHE A 5 -9.35 -1.30 -5.79
CA PHE A 5 -7.98 -1.36 -5.32
C PHE A 5 -7.83 -0.54 -4.04
N PHE A 6 -7.15 -1.12 -3.06
CA PHE A 6 -6.73 -0.43 -1.84
C PHE A 6 -5.36 0.21 -2.07
N ALA A 7 -5.28 1.53 -1.91
CA ALA A 7 -4.04 2.29 -2.08
C ALA A 7 -3.27 2.40 -0.75
N ASP A 8 -3.20 1.29 -0.01
CA ASP A 8 -2.72 1.30 1.37
C ASP A 8 -1.21 1.46 1.44
N VAL A 9 -0.76 2.15 2.49
CA VAL A 9 0.65 2.49 2.70
C VAL A 9 1.03 2.28 4.16
N TYR A 10 2.15 1.58 4.37
CA TYR A 10 2.78 1.45 5.68
C TYR A 10 3.72 2.63 5.94
N ALA A 11 3.59 3.25 7.10
CA ALA A 11 4.53 4.18 7.72
C ALA A 11 5.14 3.49 8.94
N ASP A 12 6.28 2.85 8.76
CA ASP A 12 6.83 1.85 9.70
C ASP A 12 5.80 0.75 10.04
N ARG A 13 5.26 0.75 11.26
CA ARG A 13 4.22 -0.19 11.72
C ARG A 13 2.79 0.34 11.58
N HIS A 14 2.61 1.59 11.17
CA HIS A 14 1.29 2.21 11.03
C HIS A 14 0.79 2.00 9.61
N LEU A 15 -0.45 1.54 9.48
CA LEU A 15 -1.11 1.39 8.19
C LEU A 15 -2.02 2.60 7.92
N ILE A 16 -1.89 3.17 6.72
CA ILE A 16 -2.82 4.13 6.13
C ILE A 16 -3.67 3.35 5.12
N ASP A 17 -4.93 3.05 5.45
CA ASP A 17 -5.80 2.07 4.76
C ASP A 17 -7.18 2.60 4.33
N TYR A 18 -7.35 3.93 4.31
CA TYR A 18 -8.66 4.54 4.09
C TYR A 18 -8.87 5.09 2.67
N TYR A 19 -7.95 4.80 1.73
CA TYR A 19 -8.08 5.20 0.32
C TYR A 19 -8.43 4.01 -0.59
N ILE A 20 -9.56 4.10 -1.28
CA ILE A 20 -10.09 3.03 -2.14
C ILE A 20 -10.38 3.59 -3.53
N ILE A 21 -9.80 2.96 -4.55
CA ILE A 21 -10.17 3.21 -5.95
C ILE A 21 -11.18 2.16 -6.38
N THR A 22 -12.38 2.57 -6.78
CA THR A 22 -13.37 1.68 -7.41
C THR A 22 -13.45 1.96 -8.90
N PHE A 23 -13.70 0.94 -9.71
CA PHE A 23 -13.83 1.08 -11.16
C PHE A 23 -14.57 -0.12 -11.76
N LYS A 24 -14.95 -0.01 -13.03
CA LYS A 24 -15.51 -1.08 -13.84
C LYS A 24 -14.59 -1.37 -15.03
N LEU A 25 -14.69 -2.59 -15.56
CA LEU A 25 -13.97 -3.00 -16.76
C LEU A 25 -14.95 -3.31 -17.89
N LEU A 26 -14.65 -2.84 -19.09
CA LEU A 26 -15.44 -3.17 -20.30
C LEU A 26 -15.26 -4.65 -20.69
N ASP A 27 -14.06 -5.18 -20.50
CA ASP A 27 -13.73 -6.58 -20.68
C ASP A 27 -12.99 -7.12 -19.45
N GLU A 28 -13.51 -8.18 -18.83
CA GLU A 28 -12.90 -8.79 -17.64
C GLU A 28 -11.80 -9.81 -18.01
N SER A 29 -11.67 -10.17 -19.29
CA SER A 29 -10.70 -11.17 -19.77
C SER A 29 -9.24 -10.72 -19.63
N MET A 30 -9.00 -9.41 -19.47
CA MET A 30 -7.68 -8.80 -19.30
C MET A 30 -7.07 -8.97 -17.90
N VAL A 31 -7.86 -9.41 -16.93
CA VAL A 31 -7.41 -9.61 -15.55
C VAL A 31 -7.50 -11.07 -15.13
N ILE A 32 -6.63 -11.47 -14.21
CA ILE A 32 -6.79 -12.69 -13.43
C ILE A 32 -7.33 -12.28 -12.08
N THR A 33 -8.40 -12.96 -11.66
CA THR A 33 -9.03 -12.71 -10.37
C THR A 33 -8.94 -13.91 -9.46
N LYS A 34 -8.91 -13.64 -8.16
CA LYS A 34 -9.03 -14.63 -7.10
C LYS A 34 -10.22 -14.28 -6.24
N GLU A 35 -11.04 -15.28 -5.93
CA GLU A 35 -12.13 -15.12 -4.98
C GLU A 35 -11.60 -15.26 -3.55
N TRP A 36 -11.97 -14.31 -2.69
CA TRP A 36 -11.66 -14.31 -1.27
C TRP A 36 -12.84 -13.71 -0.52
N GLU A 37 -13.32 -14.38 0.54
CA GLU A 37 -14.44 -13.89 1.37
C GLU A 37 -15.68 -13.45 0.56
N GLY A 38 -15.98 -14.15 -0.54
CA GLY A 38 -17.13 -13.86 -1.41
C GLY A 38 -16.96 -12.64 -2.33
N ARG A 39 -15.74 -12.08 -2.43
CA ARG A 39 -15.40 -10.98 -3.35
C ARG A 39 -14.32 -11.42 -4.33
N LYS A 40 -14.33 -10.82 -5.54
CA LYS A 40 -13.30 -11.05 -6.55
C LYS A 40 -12.26 -9.94 -6.52
N TYR A 41 -11.00 -10.34 -6.38
CA TYR A 41 -9.86 -9.43 -6.35
C TYR A 41 -8.99 -9.66 -7.57
N ILE A 42 -8.56 -8.58 -8.22
CA ILE A 42 -7.59 -8.66 -9.32
C ILE A 42 -6.22 -8.99 -8.73
N THR A 43 -5.64 -10.10 -9.16
CA THR A 43 -4.29 -10.53 -8.75
C THR A 43 -3.25 -10.27 -9.82
N GLU A 44 -3.65 -10.19 -11.08
CA GLU A 44 -2.78 -9.96 -12.23
C GLU A 44 -3.51 -9.17 -13.32
N ILE A 45 -2.79 -8.29 -14.00
CA ILE A 45 -3.25 -7.56 -15.19
C ILE A 45 -2.35 -8.00 -16.35
N LYS A 46 -2.95 -8.56 -17.41
CA LYS A 46 -2.21 -9.16 -18.53
C LYS A 46 -1.52 -8.11 -19.40
N ASP A 47 -2.22 -7.01 -19.68
CA ASP A 47 -1.71 -5.86 -20.44
C ASP A 47 -2.18 -4.58 -19.77
N TRP A 48 -1.23 -3.78 -19.29
CA TRP A 48 -1.52 -2.52 -18.59
C TRP A 48 -2.14 -1.45 -19.48
N GLU A 49 -1.68 -1.33 -20.72
CA GLU A 49 -2.16 -0.29 -21.63
C GLU A 49 -3.58 -0.59 -22.13
N GLU A 50 -3.88 -1.87 -22.35
CA GLU A 50 -5.24 -2.30 -22.64
C GLU A 50 -6.16 -2.15 -21.41
N PHE A 51 -5.67 -2.51 -20.22
CA PHE A 51 -6.42 -2.33 -18.97
C PHE A 51 -6.86 -0.89 -18.75
N LYS A 52 -5.95 0.08 -18.93
CA LYS A 52 -6.27 1.51 -18.79
C LYS A 52 -7.42 1.96 -19.70
N LYS A 53 -7.43 1.50 -20.96
CA LYS A 53 -8.47 1.84 -21.93
C LYS A 53 -9.83 1.24 -21.60
N ASN A 54 -9.84 0.12 -20.87
CA ASN A 54 -11.04 -0.62 -20.51
C ASN A 54 -11.60 -0.24 -19.14
N ALA A 55 -10.80 0.40 -18.28
CA ALA A 55 -11.24 0.91 -16.99
C ALA A 55 -12.12 2.15 -17.18
N TYR A 56 -13.30 2.14 -16.56
CA TYR A 56 -14.26 3.25 -16.57
C TYR A 56 -15.00 3.36 -15.24
N ASP A 57 -15.75 4.46 -15.06
CA ASP A 57 -16.46 4.76 -13.81
C ASP A 57 -15.51 4.71 -12.59
N ILE A 58 -14.36 5.37 -12.74
CA ILE A 58 -13.26 5.32 -11.78
C ILE A 58 -13.50 6.39 -10.71
N VAL A 59 -13.55 5.96 -9.46
CA VAL A 59 -13.87 6.82 -8.31
C VAL A 59 -12.89 6.55 -7.18
N LEU A 60 -12.36 7.62 -6.58
CA LEU A 60 -11.57 7.57 -5.35
C LEU A 60 -12.46 7.87 -4.16
N TYR A 61 -12.36 7.03 -3.14
CA TYR A 61 -12.98 7.22 -1.84
C TYR A 61 -11.92 7.40 -0.75
N GLU A 62 -12.25 8.22 0.25
CA GLU A 62 -11.52 8.41 1.49
C GLU A 62 -12.49 8.21 2.66
N PHE A 63 -12.21 7.27 3.57
CA PHE A 63 -13.13 6.90 4.67
C PHE A 63 -14.56 6.54 4.22
N GLY A 64 -14.73 6.13 2.96
CA GLY A 64 -16.03 5.81 2.37
C GLY A 64 -16.75 7.01 1.72
N ASP A 65 -16.22 8.21 1.83
CA ASP A 65 -16.72 9.40 1.14
C ASP A 65 -16.07 9.55 -0.24
N GLU A 66 -16.88 9.87 -1.26
CA GLU A 66 -16.38 10.12 -2.62
C GLU A 66 -15.52 11.40 -2.62
N VAL A 67 -14.26 11.27 -3.02
CA VAL A 67 -13.30 12.39 -3.10
C VAL A 67 -13.27 12.96 -4.51
N GLU A 68 -13.07 12.10 -5.51
CA GLU A 68 -12.84 12.51 -6.88
C GLU A 68 -13.16 11.40 -7.88
N ARG A 69 -13.57 11.79 -9.09
CA ARG A 69 -13.81 10.89 -10.23
C ARG A 69 -12.74 11.09 -11.29
N PHE A 70 -12.31 9.98 -11.89
CA PHE A 70 -11.23 9.97 -12.88
C PHE A 70 -11.69 9.35 -14.20
N THR A 71 -11.06 9.80 -15.29
CA THR A 71 -11.19 9.17 -16.62
C THR A 71 -10.07 8.18 -16.91
N ASP A 72 -9.01 8.17 -16.09
CA ASP A 72 -7.82 7.35 -16.28
C ASP A 72 -7.40 6.71 -14.95
N ILE A 73 -7.29 5.38 -14.95
CA ILE A 73 -7.05 4.58 -13.74
C ILE A 73 -5.63 4.76 -13.21
N GLU A 74 -4.66 5.01 -14.09
CA GLU A 74 -3.28 5.27 -13.69
C GLU A 74 -3.19 6.57 -12.89
N THR A 75 -3.83 7.63 -13.37
CA THR A 75 -3.93 8.92 -12.71
C THR A 75 -4.66 8.80 -11.36
N ALA A 76 -5.74 8.03 -11.31
CA ALA A 76 -6.47 7.78 -10.07
C ALA A 76 -5.59 7.10 -9.01
N LEU A 77 -4.88 6.04 -9.39
CA LEU A 77 -3.95 5.32 -8.50
C LEU A 77 -2.76 6.20 -8.06
N ARG A 78 -2.17 6.98 -8.97
CA ARG A 78 -1.10 7.94 -8.63
C ARG A 78 -1.58 8.96 -7.61
N THR A 79 -2.81 9.44 -7.75
CA THR A 79 -3.42 10.41 -6.84
C THR A 79 -3.65 9.78 -5.46
N ALA A 80 -4.28 8.61 -5.42
CA ALA A 80 -4.54 7.87 -4.18
C ALA A 80 -3.25 7.57 -3.40
N TYR A 81 -2.23 7.01 -4.07
CA TYR A 81 -0.95 6.73 -3.41
C TYR A 81 -0.21 7.99 -2.99
N LYS A 82 -0.31 9.09 -3.74
CA LYS A 82 0.29 10.37 -3.33
C LYS A 82 -0.37 10.91 -2.06
N MET A 83 -1.69 10.81 -1.95
CA MET A 83 -2.43 11.18 -0.73
C MET A 83 -2.00 10.30 0.43
N ALA A 84 -2.06 8.97 0.28
CA ALA A 84 -1.64 8.02 1.30
C ALA A 84 -0.19 8.23 1.75
N TYR A 85 0.74 8.43 0.82
CA TYR A 85 2.14 8.71 1.10
C TYR A 85 2.32 10.05 1.84
N THR A 86 1.56 11.07 1.47
CA THR A 86 1.62 12.38 2.14
C THR A 86 1.16 12.26 3.59
N GLU A 87 0.07 11.56 3.84
CA GLU A 87 -0.41 11.30 5.21
C GLU A 87 0.58 10.46 6.02
N ALA A 88 1.15 9.41 5.42
CA ALA A 88 2.22 8.62 6.02
C ALA A 88 3.43 9.48 6.41
N SER A 89 3.89 10.37 5.52
CA SER A 89 5.08 11.20 5.75
C SER A 89 4.93 12.22 6.87
N ARG A 90 3.70 12.68 7.18
CA ARG A 90 3.44 13.57 8.33
C ARG A 90 3.77 12.92 9.66
N LYS A 91 3.84 11.59 9.72
CA LYS A 91 4.23 10.83 10.92
C LYS A 91 5.75 10.74 11.11
N VAL A 92 6.54 11.26 10.16
CA VAL A 92 8.01 11.21 10.14
C VAL A 92 8.54 9.77 10.33
N PRO A 93 8.07 8.79 9.53
CA PRO A 93 8.51 7.40 9.67
C PRO A 93 9.94 7.21 9.17
N LYS A 94 10.59 6.13 9.60
CA LYS A 94 11.89 5.71 9.03
C LYS A 94 11.73 5.20 7.59
N SER A 95 10.61 4.54 7.30
CA SER A 95 10.30 4.00 5.97
C SER A 95 8.81 4.13 5.61
N ILE A 96 8.53 4.35 4.33
CA ILE A 96 7.19 4.35 3.75
C ILE A 96 7.14 3.35 2.61
N LEU A 97 6.29 2.33 2.73
CA LEU A 97 6.18 1.24 1.75
C LEU A 97 4.72 1.02 1.36
N PRO A 98 4.42 0.72 0.08
CA PRO A 98 3.07 0.32 -0.30
C PRO A 98 2.73 -1.03 0.30
N SER A 99 1.47 -1.21 0.69
CA SER A 99 0.93 -2.53 1.01
C SER A 99 0.86 -3.39 -0.25
N VAL A 100 1.04 -4.70 -0.08
CA VAL A 100 0.93 -5.70 -1.15
C VAL A 100 0.08 -6.87 -0.67
N GLY A 101 -0.63 -7.51 -1.60
CA GLY A 101 -1.45 -8.67 -1.29
C GLY A 101 -2.83 -8.59 -1.93
N ILE A 102 -3.80 -9.28 -1.33
CA ILE A 102 -5.16 -9.34 -1.84
C ILE A 102 -5.81 -7.95 -1.70
N GLY A 103 -6.31 -7.42 -2.81
CA GLY A 103 -7.01 -6.13 -2.87
C GLY A 103 -6.13 -4.92 -3.08
N ALA A 104 -4.82 -5.01 -2.86
CA ALA A 104 -3.88 -4.04 -3.40
C ALA A 104 -3.78 -4.21 -4.94
N PRO A 105 -3.42 -3.15 -5.70
CA PRO A 105 -3.03 -3.32 -7.09
C PRO A 105 -1.91 -4.36 -7.24
N PRO A 106 -1.82 -5.06 -8.38
CA PRO A 106 -0.67 -5.93 -8.68
C PRO A 106 0.67 -5.19 -8.55
N LEU A 107 1.71 -5.89 -8.08
CA LEU A 107 2.99 -5.26 -7.72
C LEU A 107 3.63 -4.45 -8.87
N ASP A 108 3.52 -4.95 -10.09
CA ASP A 108 4.01 -4.29 -11.29
C ASP A 108 3.27 -2.97 -11.56
N VAL A 109 1.98 -2.90 -11.22
CA VAL A 109 1.19 -1.66 -11.25
C VAL A 109 1.66 -0.72 -10.15
N ILE A 110 1.77 -1.19 -8.90
CA ILE A 110 2.24 -0.36 -7.76
C ILE A 110 3.57 0.31 -8.10
N ARG A 111 4.53 -0.44 -8.65
CA ARG A 111 5.85 0.11 -9.07
C ARG A 111 5.76 1.24 -10.10
N ARG A 112 4.70 1.29 -10.91
CA ARG A 112 4.50 2.35 -11.91
C ARG A 112 3.90 3.61 -11.28
N VAL A 113 2.98 3.45 -10.33
CA VAL A 113 2.13 4.53 -9.81
C VAL A 113 2.57 5.08 -8.46
N PHE A 114 3.36 4.33 -7.69
CA PHE A 114 3.80 4.76 -6.37
C PHE A 114 4.70 6.00 -6.46
N PRO A 115 4.63 6.96 -5.51
CA PRO A 115 5.28 8.26 -5.66
C PRO A 115 6.81 8.22 -5.61
N VAL A 116 7.38 7.17 -5.01
CA VAL A 116 8.82 7.00 -4.83
C VAL A 116 9.24 5.58 -5.22
N SER A 117 10.52 5.37 -5.52
CA SER A 117 11.05 4.02 -5.68
C SER A 117 11.05 3.29 -4.34
N PHE A 118 10.70 2.01 -4.34
CA PHE A 118 10.73 1.16 -3.16
C PHE A 118 11.29 -0.23 -3.51
N GLU A 119 11.91 -0.85 -2.52
CA GLU A 119 12.34 -2.24 -2.58
C GLU A 119 11.82 -2.96 -1.34
N PHE A 120 11.27 -4.16 -1.52
CA PHE A 120 10.99 -5.03 -0.40
C PHE A 120 12.27 -5.75 0.00
N GLU A 121 12.51 -5.84 1.30
CA GLU A 121 13.58 -6.70 1.80
C GLU A 121 13.36 -8.12 1.30
N ARG A 122 14.43 -8.69 0.74
CA ARG A 122 14.38 -10.08 0.31
C ARG A 122 14.22 -10.94 1.55
N PHE A 123 13.39 -11.97 1.44
CA PHE A 123 13.31 -12.97 2.49
C PHE A 123 14.72 -13.50 2.78
N PRO A 124 15.13 -13.55 4.06
CA PRO A 124 16.49 -13.90 4.42
C PRO A 124 16.83 -15.32 3.95
N ALA A 125 18.02 -15.50 3.41
CA ALA A 125 18.51 -16.83 3.00
C ALA A 125 18.71 -17.78 4.19
N ASN A 126 18.92 -17.22 5.39
CA ASN A 126 19.04 -17.95 6.64
C ASN A 126 18.14 -17.31 7.69
N ILE A 127 17.07 -18.02 8.06
CA ILE A 127 16.06 -17.57 9.02
C ILE A 127 16.66 -17.41 10.41
N ASP A 128 17.53 -18.33 10.84
CA ASP A 128 18.09 -18.32 12.19
C ASP A 128 18.95 -17.07 12.43
N LEU A 129 19.82 -16.74 11.48
CA LEU A 129 20.64 -15.52 11.54
C LEU A 129 19.79 -14.24 11.48
N PHE A 130 18.70 -14.26 10.73
CA PHE A 130 17.77 -13.13 10.66
C PHE A 130 17.02 -12.93 11.99
N LEU A 131 16.54 -14.02 12.61
CA LEU A 131 15.88 -13.97 13.91
C LEU A 131 16.85 -13.51 15.00
N GLU A 132 18.09 -14.01 15.02
CA GLU A 132 19.12 -13.52 15.95
C GLU A 132 19.38 -12.02 15.80
N LYS A 133 19.41 -11.52 14.55
CA LYS A 133 19.58 -10.10 14.27
C LYS A 133 18.39 -9.28 14.76
N ILE A 134 17.15 -9.73 14.51
CA ILE A 134 15.94 -9.06 15.01
C ILE A 134 15.95 -8.96 16.53
N VAL A 135 16.30 -10.05 17.24
CA VAL A 135 16.35 -10.06 18.71
C VAL A 135 17.34 -9.01 19.22
N LYS A 136 18.54 -8.96 18.63
CA LYS A 136 19.58 -7.97 19.00
C LYS A 136 19.15 -6.53 18.72
N GLU A 137 18.55 -6.27 17.55
CA GLU A 137 18.07 -4.92 17.18
C GLU A 137 16.87 -4.49 18.05
N THR A 138 16.01 -5.42 18.46
CA THR A 138 14.88 -5.14 19.35
C THR A 138 15.35 -4.80 20.77
N GLU A 139 16.37 -5.47 21.29
CA GLU A 139 17.02 -5.14 22.57
C GLU A 139 17.64 -3.73 22.54
N GLU A 140 18.30 -3.36 21.43
CA GLU A 140 18.88 -2.01 21.27
C GLU A 140 17.81 -0.91 21.20
N GLU A 141 16.67 -1.15 20.54
CA GLU A 141 15.56 -0.18 20.48
C GLU A 141 14.83 -0.03 21.82
N THR A 142 14.61 -1.12 22.56
CA THR A 142 13.99 -1.07 23.90
C THR A 142 14.89 -0.35 24.91
N THR A 143 16.18 -0.66 24.91
CA THR A 143 17.15 0.00 25.80
C THR A 143 17.23 1.51 25.49
N ARG A 144 17.20 1.92 24.22
CA ARG A 144 17.17 3.35 23.84
C ARG A 144 15.87 4.07 24.21
N SER A 145 14.73 3.37 24.25
CA SER A 145 13.49 3.97 24.72
C SER A 145 13.50 4.23 26.23
N GLU A 146 14.11 3.34 27.02
CA GLU A 146 14.23 3.53 28.48
C GLU A 146 15.15 4.70 28.86
N PHE A 147 16.18 5.01 28.06
CA PHE A 147 17.06 6.15 28.32
C PHE A 147 16.47 7.52 27.98
N ASN A 148 15.37 7.59 27.22
CA ASN A 148 14.74 8.87 26.82
C ASN A 148 13.52 9.24 27.68
N ASP A 149 13.06 8.36 28.57
CA ASP A 149 11.98 8.64 29.52
C ASP A 149 12.48 9.15 30.89
N ASP A 150 13.80 9.25 31.07
CA ASP A 150 14.48 9.69 32.31
C ASP A 150 14.76 11.21 32.38
N ASP A 151 14.08 12.03 31.56
CA ASP A 151 14.03 13.49 31.78
C ASP A 151 13.06 13.79 32.92
N GLU A 152 13.55 13.59 34.15
CA GLU A 152 12.91 13.98 35.41
C GLU A 152 12.43 15.44 35.37
N ILE A 153 11.13 15.65 35.51
CA ILE A 153 10.54 16.97 35.77
C ILE A 153 10.86 17.34 37.22
N PRO A 154 11.63 18.41 37.51
CA PRO A 154 11.88 18.84 38.87
C PRO A 154 10.60 19.49 39.44
N PHE A 155 10.11 18.98 40.57
CA PHE A 155 9.01 19.55 41.35
C PHE A 155 9.39 20.88 42.02
#